data_AF-A0A2T2WSJ7-F1
#
_entry.id   AF-A0A2T2WSJ7-F1
#
_cell.length_a   1.000
_cell.length_b   1.000
_cell.length_c   1.000
_cell.angle_alpha   90.00
_cell.angle_beta   90.00
_cell.angle_gamma   90.00
#
_symmetry.space_group_name_H-M   'P 1'
#
loop_
_entity.id
_entity.type
_entity.pdbx_description
1 polymer ?
#
loop_
_entity_poly.entity_id
_entity_poly.type
_entity_poly.pdbx_seq_one_letter_code
_entity_poly.pdbx_strand_id
1 'polypeptide(L)'
;DDMPCNPHDLDPFSTWVCWHSRYTLGDSHTYARPQDFLAAITPRIALIFPLYLYDHGSLTVSLASFVGRAPHAEWDSQQVGFAYVLKSTVRQEYGISRITPRIHEKVRRCVEAEVQEYNQYLHGDIYGFLVEAKTVCDHGTVHYDTVDSVWGFYGDDWAANGLAAYLSEEVRPLLQALA
;
A
#
# COMPACT_ATOMS: atom_id res chain seq x y z
N ASP A 1 -7.39 -18.61 0.40
CA ASP A 1 -7.92 -17.36 -0.16
C ASP A 1 -6.97 -17.00 -1.28
N ASP A 2 -7.46 -17.04 -2.51
CA ASP A 2 -6.62 -17.00 -3.72
C ASP A 2 -6.46 -15.55 -4.17
N MET A 3 -5.23 -15.07 -4.08
CA MET A 3 -4.73 -13.74 -4.43
C MET A 3 -4.86 -12.69 -3.31
N PRO A 4 -3.75 -12.00 -2.99
CA PRO A 4 -3.78 -10.86 -2.10
C PRO A 4 -4.61 -9.74 -2.72
N CYS A 5 -5.41 -9.07 -1.88
CA CYS A 5 -6.21 -7.93 -2.30
C CYS A 5 -5.32 -6.81 -2.84
N ASN A 6 -5.87 -5.93 -3.67
CA ASN A 6 -5.21 -4.67 -3.97
C ASN A 6 -5.41 -3.74 -2.75
N PRO A 7 -4.35 -3.21 -2.10
CA PRO A 7 -4.50 -2.38 -0.91
C PRO A 7 -5.26 -1.08 -1.19
N HIS A 8 -5.27 -0.61 -2.45
CA HIS A 8 -6.04 0.58 -2.86
C HIS A 8 -7.55 0.31 -2.99
N ASP A 9 -8.00 -0.95 -3.02
CA ASP A 9 -9.42 -1.31 -3.12
C ASP A 9 -10.07 -1.51 -1.73
N LEU A 10 -9.31 -1.33 -0.64
CA LEU A 10 -9.78 -1.51 0.73
C LEU A 10 -10.44 -0.24 1.26
N ASP A 11 -9.72 0.54 2.07
CA ASP A 11 -10.18 1.84 2.60
C ASP A 11 -9.02 2.84 2.57
N PRO A 12 -8.57 3.26 1.37
CA PRO A 12 -7.47 4.19 1.26
C PRO A 12 -7.89 5.57 1.80
N PHE A 13 -7.01 6.16 2.60
CA PHE A 13 -7.06 7.52 3.08
C PHE A 13 -6.95 8.56 1.95
N SER A 14 -6.22 8.25 0.87
CA SER A 14 -6.12 9.11 -0.31
C SER A 14 -6.85 8.57 -1.54
N THR A 15 -7.39 9.49 -2.34
CA THR A 15 -8.00 9.18 -3.64
C THR A 15 -6.98 9.44 -4.74
N TRP A 16 -6.82 8.51 -5.67
CA TRP A 16 -5.87 8.59 -6.77
C TRP A 16 -6.62 8.78 -8.09
N VAL A 17 -6.19 9.72 -8.91
CA VAL A 17 -6.82 10.02 -10.21
C VAL A 17 -5.72 10.01 -11.26
N CYS A 18 -5.80 9.09 -12.21
CA CYS A 18 -4.73 8.80 -13.15
C CYS A 18 -5.17 8.75 -14.61
N TRP A 19 -4.31 9.28 -15.48
CA TRP A 19 -4.40 9.21 -16.93
C TRP A 19 -3.21 8.40 -17.45
N HIS A 20 -3.40 7.10 -17.66
CA HIS A 20 -2.40 6.25 -18.29
C HIS A 20 -3.04 5.40 -19.38
N SER A 21 -2.37 5.29 -20.53
CA SER A 21 -2.93 4.63 -21.72
C SER A 21 -2.93 3.10 -21.63
N ARG A 22 -1.99 2.53 -20.85
CA ARG A 22 -1.77 1.08 -20.75
C ARG A 22 -2.33 0.46 -19.47
N TYR A 23 -2.39 1.23 -18.39
CA TYR A 23 -2.70 0.72 -17.06
C TYR A 23 -3.86 1.50 -16.47
N THR A 24 -4.76 0.80 -15.79
CA THR A 24 -5.79 1.44 -14.96
C THR A 24 -5.21 1.53 -13.56
N LEU A 25 -4.93 2.76 -13.11
CA LEU A 25 -4.34 3.05 -11.81
C LEU A 25 -5.26 3.99 -11.03
N GLY A 26 -5.35 3.79 -9.72
CA GLY A 26 -6.17 4.61 -8.84
C GLY A 26 -7.67 4.49 -9.11
N ASP A 27 -8.40 5.50 -8.63
CA ASP A 27 -9.85 5.55 -8.66
C ASP A 27 -10.40 5.90 -10.05
N SER A 28 -11.54 5.30 -10.37
CA SER A 28 -12.28 5.60 -11.59
C SER A 28 -12.77 7.06 -11.63
N HIS A 29 -12.62 7.71 -12.77
CA HIS A 29 -13.09 9.08 -12.97
C HIS A 29 -13.47 9.36 -14.44
N THR A 30 -14.17 10.48 -14.65
CA THR A 30 -14.63 10.91 -15.99
C THR A 30 -13.91 12.16 -16.50
N TYR A 31 -12.92 12.66 -15.79
CA TYR A 31 -12.14 13.81 -16.24
C TYR A 31 -11.29 13.47 -17.46
N ALA A 32 -11.58 14.11 -18.59
CA ALA A 32 -10.81 13.90 -19.82
C ALA A 32 -9.37 14.40 -19.71
N ARG A 33 -9.13 15.47 -18.94
CA ARG A 33 -7.80 16.08 -18.78
C ARG A 33 -7.50 16.41 -17.31
N PRO A 34 -6.23 16.39 -16.91
CA PRO A 34 -5.79 16.79 -15.57
C PRO A 34 -6.25 18.18 -15.14
N GLN A 35 -6.31 19.15 -16.05
CA GLN A 35 -6.69 20.53 -15.74
C GLN A 35 -8.16 20.63 -15.34
N ASP A 36 -9.04 19.86 -15.98
CA ASP A 36 -10.47 19.83 -15.69
C ASP A 36 -10.71 19.26 -14.28
N PHE A 37 -9.96 18.22 -13.91
CA PHE A 37 -9.94 17.67 -12.54
C PHE A 37 -9.48 18.71 -11.52
N LEU A 38 -8.30 19.30 -11.72
CA LEU A 38 -7.72 20.26 -10.77
C LEU A 38 -8.67 21.45 -10.54
N ALA A 39 -9.26 22.00 -11.60
CA ALA A 39 -10.23 23.09 -11.48
C ALA A 39 -11.46 22.69 -10.64
N ALA A 40 -11.96 21.46 -10.80
CA ALA A 40 -13.13 20.97 -10.09
C ALA A 40 -12.89 20.74 -8.59
N ILE A 41 -11.69 20.26 -8.20
CA ILE A 41 -11.47 19.75 -6.84
C ILE A 41 -10.59 20.65 -5.94
N THR A 42 -9.76 21.54 -6.52
CA THR A 42 -8.79 22.38 -5.76
C THR A 42 -9.35 23.05 -4.50
N PRO A 43 -10.57 23.67 -4.51
CA PRO A 43 -11.10 24.31 -3.31
C PRO A 43 -11.30 23.37 -2.12
N ARG A 44 -11.48 22.07 -2.38
CA ARG A 44 -11.78 21.02 -1.40
C ARG A 44 -10.55 20.24 -0.95
N ILE A 45 -9.45 20.30 -1.70
CA ILE A 45 -8.22 19.57 -1.41
C ILE A 45 -7.54 20.11 -0.15
N ALA A 46 -7.14 19.21 0.75
CA ALA A 46 -6.19 19.51 1.82
C ALA A 46 -4.76 19.39 1.32
N LEU A 47 -4.41 18.23 0.74
CA LEU A 47 -3.11 17.92 0.18
C LEU A 47 -3.29 17.19 -1.16
N ILE A 48 -2.39 17.46 -2.10
CA ILE A 48 -2.32 16.81 -3.40
C ILE A 48 -0.85 16.55 -3.73
N PHE A 49 -0.57 15.37 -4.28
CA PHE A 49 0.75 14.90 -4.64
C PHE A 49 0.73 14.43 -6.10
N PRO A 50 1.75 14.76 -6.91
CA PRO A 50 1.90 14.14 -8.22
C PRO A 50 2.16 12.65 -8.03
N LEU A 51 1.51 11.81 -8.83
CA LEU A 51 1.76 10.37 -8.86
C LEU A 51 2.52 10.02 -10.12
N TYR A 52 3.70 9.43 -9.96
CA TYR A 52 4.58 8.95 -11.03
C TYR A 52 4.51 7.45 -11.13
N LEU A 53 4.63 6.94 -12.36
CA LEU A 53 4.80 5.53 -12.66
C LEU A 53 6.16 5.35 -13.34
N TYR A 54 6.86 4.29 -12.97
CA TYR A 54 8.05 3.76 -13.63
C TYR A 54 7.75 2.34 -14.11
N ASP A 55 7.93 2.09 -15.41
CA ASP A 55 7.68 0.82 -16.08
C ASP A 55 8.99 0.31 -16.71
N HIS A 56 9.76 -0.46 -15.93
CA HIS A 56 11.06 -1.01 -16.36
C HIS A 56 11.18 -2.50 -16.00
N GLY A 57 10.20 -3.27 -16.45
CA GLY A 57 10.09 -4.72 -16.19
C GLY A 57 9.26 -5.07 -14.94
N SER A 58 9.19 -4.16 -13.98
CA SER A 58 8.19 -4.13 -12.91
C SER A 58 7.59 -2.73 -12.83
N LEU A 59 6.37 -2.63 -12.31
CA LEU A 59 5.69 -1.36 -12.11
C LEU A 59 6.03 -0.82 -10.72
N THR A 60 6.51 0.42 -10.68
CA THR A 60 6.72 1.15 -9.43
C THR A 60 6.02 2.50 -9.50
N VAL A 61 5.25 2.84 -8.47
CA VAL A 61 4.64 4.15 -8.30
C VAL A 61 5.40 4.99 -7.26
N SER A 62 5.36 6.31 -7.39
CA SER A 62 5.99 7.21 -6.42
C SER A 62 5.32 8.58 -6.39
N LEU A 63 5.36 9.25 -5.24
CA LEU A 63 4.97 10.65 -5.11
C LEU A 63 6.03 11.64 -5.64
N ALA A 64 7.18 11.14 -6.09
CA ALA A 64 8.28 11.94 -6.62
C ALA A 64 8.77 11.36 -7.97
N SER A 65 9.28 12.24 -8.83
CA SER A 65 9.83 11.85 -10.13
C SER A 65 10.96 10.83 -10.00
N PHE A 66 11.05 9.87 -10.91
CA PHE A 66 12.15 8.90 -10.96
C PHE A 66 13.38 9.42 -11.73
N VAL A 67 13.23 10.52 -12.48
CA VAL A 67 14.33 11.14 -13.24
C VAL A 67 15.49 11.48 -12.32
N GLY A 68 16.69 11.02 -12.66
CA GLY A 68 17.90 11.17 -11.83
C GLY A 68 17.97 10.29 -10.58
N ARG A 69 16.95 9.44 -10.32
CA ARG A 69 16.90 8.49 -9.19
C ARG A 69 16.83 7.02 -9.63
N ALA A 70 16.43 6.74 -10.86
CA ALA A 70 16.34 5.39 -11.40
C ALA A 70 16.94 5.31 -12.83
N PRO A 71 17.44 4.12 -13.24
CA PRO A 71 17.96 3.91 -14.59
C PRO A 71 16.88 4.17 -15.65
N HIS A 72 17.25 4.88 -16.73
CA HIS A 72 16.39 5.11 -17.89
C HIS A 72 15.04 5.80 -17.59
N ALA A 73 14.90 6.42 -16.42
CA ALA A 73 13.66 7.06 -16.00
C ALA A 73 13.21 8.19 -16.93
N GLU A 74 14.10 8.77 -17.73
CA GLU A 74 13.78 9.74 -18.77
C GLU A 74 12.88 9.18 -19.87
N TRP A 75 12.87 7.86 -20.05
CA TRP A 75 12.06 7.14 -21.05
C TRP A 75 11.00 6.25 -20.40
N ASP A 76 11.33 5.64 -19.28
CA ASP A 76 10.52 4.60 -18.65
C ASP A 76 9.68 5.13 -17.49
N SER A 77 9.74 6.44 -17.21
CA SER A 77 8.91 7.06 -16.17
C SER A 77 8.13 8.26 -16.68
N GLN A 78 6.94 8.46 -16.11
CA GLN A 78 6.16 9.67 -16.33
C GLN A 78 5.27 9.98 -15.12
N GLN A 79 4.81 11.23 -15.02
CA GLN A 79 3.70 11.53 -14.14
C GLN A 79 2.41 10.96 -14.76
N VAL A 80 1.70 10.15 -14.01
CA VAL A 80 0.46 9.49 -14.46
C VAL A 80 -0.79 10.09 -13.82
N GLY A 81 -0.66 10.85 -12.74
CA GLY A 81 -1.84 11.40 -12.09
C GLY A 81 -1.54 12.17 -10.81
N PHE A 82 -2.51 12.11 -9.90
CA PHE A 82 -2.42 12.71 -8.58
C PHE A 82 -3.02 11.80 -7.50
N ALA A 83 -2.36 11.74 -6.35
CA ALA A 83 -2.96 11.28 -5.10
C ALA A 83 -3.38 12.52 -4.29
N TYR A 84 -4.60 12.56 -3.78
CA TYR A 84 -5.09 13.72 -3.01
C TYR A 84 -5.97 13.31 -1.83
N VAL A 85 -6.02 14.20 -0.84
CA VAL A 85 -6.86 14.06 0.35
C VAL A 85 -7.71 15.31 0.52
N LEU A 86 -9.00 15.14 0.78
CA LEU A 86 -9.93 16.25 0.96
C LEU A 86 -9.83 16.86 2.36
N LYS A 87 -10.13 18.15 2.49
CA LYS A 87 -10.26 18.84 3.79
C LYS A 87 -11.27 18.16 4.69
N SER A 88 -12.38 17.63 4.14
CA SER A 88 -13.39 16.89 4.90
C SER A 88 -12.82 15.61 5.49
N THR A 89 -12.11 14.82 4.69
CA THR A 89 -11.47 13.56 5.10
C THR A 89 -10.49 13.81 6.24
N VAL A 90 -9.56 14.76 6.10
CA VAL A 90 -8.60 15.10 7.15
C VAL A 90 -9.28 15.57 8.44
N ARG A 91 -10.36 16.35 8.33
CA ARG A 91 -11.09 16.86 9.51
C ARG A 91 -11.83 15.74 10.25
N GLN A 92 -12.45 14.83 9.51
CA GLN A 92 -13.16 13.68 10.05
C GLN A 92 -12.17 12.72 10.72
N GLU A 93 -11.11 12.32 10.02
CA GLU A 93 -10.12 11.37 10.49
C GLU A 93 -9.46 11.80 11.81
N TYR A 94 -9.07 13.08 11.90
CA TYR A 94 -8.37 13.58 13.09
C TYR A 94 -9.28 14.31 14.09
N GLY A 95 -10.59 14.42 13.83
CA GLY A 95 -11.52 15.13 14.71
C GLY A 95 -11.18 16.62 14.91
N ILE A 96 -10.75 17.31 13.86
CA ILE A 96 -10.25 18.70 13.92
C ILE A 96 -11.04 19.66 13.03
N SER A 97 -11.02 20.95 13.34
CA SER A 97 -11.58 22.01 12.49
C SER A 97 -10.55 22.68 11.58
N ARG A 98 -9.31 22.81 12.06
CA ARG A 98 -8.18 23.47 11.36
C ARG A 98 -7.05 22.49 11.09
N ILE A 99 -6.62 22.44 9.83
CA ILE A 99 -5.46 21.67 9.40
C ILE A 99 -4.20 22.49 9.71
N THR A 100 -3.36 21.97 10.60
CA THR A 100 -2.09 22.60 11.01
C THR A 100 -0.91 21.96 10.26
N PRO A 101 0.30 22.56 10.27
CA PRO A 101 1.48 21.95 9.67
C PRO A 101 1.80 20.54 10.22
N ARG A 102 1.54 20.30 11.51
CA ARG A 102 1.71 18.97 12.11
C ARG A 102 0.75 17.94 11.52
N ILE A 103 -0.49 18.34 11.26
CA ILE A 103 -1.47 17.45 10.61
C ILE A 103 -1.10 17.25 9.14
N HIS A 104 -0.61 18.29 8.47
CA HIS A 104 -0.14 18.20 7.09
C HIS A 104 0.96 17.15 6.93
N GLU A 105 1.91 17.10 7.87
CA GLU A 105 2.96 16.07 7.89
C GLU A 105 2.42 14.66 8.15
N LYS A 106 1.43 14.51 9.04
CA LYS A 106 0.77 13.21 9.25
C LYS A 106 0.08 12.72 7.97
N VAL A 107 -0.68 13.60 7.31
CA VAL A 107 -1.38 13.27 6.06
C VAL A 107 -0.38 12.84 4.99
N ARG A 108 0.72 13.59 4.81
CA ARG A 108 1.79 13.21 3.88
C ARG A 108 2.31 11.80 4.13
N ARG A 109 2.67 11.49 5.38
CA ARG A 109 3.18 10.16 5.75
C ARG A 109 2.18 9.04 5.50
N CYS A 110 0.89 9.29 5.74
CA CYS A 110 -0.16 8.33 5.41
C CYS A 110 -0.19 8.05 3.91
N VAL A 111 -0.21 9.09 3.06
CA VAL A 111 -0.21 8.89 1.59
C VAL A 111 1.09 8.23 1.10
N GLU A 112 2.24 8.58 1.69
CA GLU A 112 3.53 7.92 1.37
C GLU A 112 3.50 6.43 1.73
N ALA A 113 2.90 6.06 2.87
CA ALA A 113 2.74 4.67 3.28
C ALA A 113 1.81 3.90 2.34
N GLU A 114 0.68 4.48 1.91
CA GLU A 114 -0.23 3.86 0.93
C GLU A 114 0.45 3.58 -0.40
N VAL A 115 1.23 4.53 -0.90
CA VAL A 115 1.99 4.36 -2.15
C VAL A 115 3.04 3.26 -1.99
N GLN A 116 3.66 3.15 -0.82
CA GLN A 116 4.63 2.10 -0.52
C GLN A 116 3.98 0.72 -0.43
N GLU A 117 2.81 0.62 0.20
CA GLU A 117 2.05 -0.63 0.29
C GLU A 117 1.55 -1.09 -1.09
N TYR A 118 1.06 -0.15 -1.91
CA TYR A 118 0.69 -0.44 -3.29
C TYR A 118 1.91 -0.86 -4.14
N ASN A 119 3.10 -0.30 -3.89
CA ASN A 119 4.32 -0.82 -4.50
C ASN A 119 4.59 -2.27 -4.10
N GLN A 120 4.52 -2.60 -2.80
CA GLN A 120 4.72 -3.99 -2.35
C GLN A 120 3.73 -4.94 -3.02
N TYR A 121 2.47 -4.52 -3.19
CA TYR A 121 1.48 -5.25 -3.97
C TYR A 121 1.92 -5.47 -5.43
N LEU A 122 2.37 -4.41 -6.13
CA LEU A 122 2.82 -4.51 -7.53
C LEU A 122 4.04 -5.43 -7.72
N HIS A 123 4.91 -5.54 -6.71
CA HIS A 123 6.10 -6.40 -6.76
C HIS A 123 5.81 -7.84 -6.27
N GLY A 124 4.62 -8.10 -5.73
CA GLY A 124 4.29 -9.39 -5.12
C GLY A 124 5.02 -9.62 -3.78
N ASP A 125 5.48 -8.54 -3.13
CA ASP A 125 6.14 -8.58 -1.82
C ASP A 125 5.11 -8.79 -0.71
N ILE A 126 4.53 -9.99 -0.69
CA ILE A 126 3.34 -10.32 0.08
C ILE A 126 3.62 -11.60 0.85
N TYR A 127 3.54 -11.48 2.17
CA TYR A 127 3.99 -12.48 3.12
C TYR A 127 2.81 -13.01 3.93
N GLY A 128 3.06 -14.14 4.58
CA GLY A 128 2.11 -14.85 5.40
C GLY A 128 2.83 -15.83 6.31
N PHE A 129 2.07 -16.48 7.19
CA PHE A 129 2.57 -17.56 8.02
C PHE A 129 1.70 -18.80 7.89
N LEU A 130 2.30 -19.94 8.19
CA LEU A 130 1.66 -21.23 8.35
C LEU A 130 2.09 -21.79 9.70
N VAL A 131 1.13 -22.04 10.59
CA VAL A 131 1.35 -22.72 11.87
C VAL A 131 0.86 -24.15 11.73
N GLU A 132 1.74 -25.12 11.99
CA GLU A 132 1.40 -26.54 11.93
C GLU A 132 1.61 -27.21 13.29
N ALA A 133 0.63 -28.01 13.71
CA ALA A 133 0.76 -28.89 14.84
C ALA A 133 1.48 -30.17 14.39
N LYS A 134 2.62 -30.45 15.02
CA LYS A 134 3.34 -31.70 14.81
C LYS A 134 2.79 -32.79 15.71
N THR A 135 2.27 -33.86 15.13
CA THR A 135 1.81 -35.06 15.86
C THR A 135 2.61 -36.29 15.42
N VAL A 136 2.71 -37.32 16.26
CA VAL A 136 3.32 -38.60 15.91
C VAL A 136 2.27 -39.68 16.15
N CYS A 137 1.89 -40.43 15.13
CA CYS A 137 0.92 -41.51 15.29
C CYS A 137 1.54 -42.76 15.94
N ASP A 138 0.69 -43.70 16.33
CA ASP A 138 1.10 -44.96 16.99
C ASP A 138 2.03 -45.84 16.14
N HIS A 139 2.11 -45.57 14.83
CA HIS A 139 3.05 -46.21 13.90
C HIS A 139 4.41 -45.48 13.80
N GLY A 140 4.64 -44.45 14.62
CA GLY A 140 5.87 -43.65 14.62
C GLY A 140 6.00 -42.66 13.46
N THR A 141 4.94 -42.44 12.68
CA THR A 141 4.95 -41.48 11.57
C THR A 141 4.61 -40.07 12.07
N VAL A 142 5.38 -39.08 11.62
CA VAL A 142 5.13 -37.66 11.93
C VAL A 142 4.05 -37.12 10.99
N HIS A 143 3.07 -36.44 11.55
CA HIS A 143 2.04 -35.70 10.82
C HIS A 143 2.13 -34.21 11.16
N TYR A 144 1.77 -33.38 10.19
CA TYR A 144 1.67 -31.93 10.32
C TYR A 144 0.24 -31.55 9.95
N ASP A 145 -0.49 -31.02 10.93
CA ASP A 145 -1.85 -30.54 10.72
C ASP A 145 -1.83 -29.01 10.79
N THR A 146 -2.35 -28.35 9.75
CA THR A 146 -2.46 -26.88 9.73
C THR A 146 -3.37 -26.42 10.86
N VAL A 147 -2.82 -25.56 11.73
CA VAL A 147 -3.54 -24.92 12.84
C VAL A 147 -4.02 -23.55 12.42
N ASP A 148 -3.16 -22.78 11.77
CA ASP A 148 -3.46 -21.42 11.34
C ASP A 148 -2.68 -21.07 10.07
N SER A 149 -3.29 -20.28 9.20
CA SER A 149 -2.62 -19.73 8.03
C SER A 149 -3.25 -18.40 7.63
N VAL A 150 -2.46 -17.35 7.76
CA VAL A 150 -2.85 -15.98 7.41
C VAL A 150 -1.82 -15.42 6.45
N TRP A 151 -2.30 -14.82 5.37
CA TRP A 151 -1.52 -14.21 4.28
C TRP A 151 -2.02 -12.79 4.02
N GLY A 152 -1.27 -12.04 3.21
CA GLY A 152 -1.65 -10.68 2.81
C GLY A 152 -0.93 -9.57 3.57
N PHE A 153 0.22 -9.87 4.19
CA PHE A 153 1.06 -8.87 4.84
C PHE A 153 2.07 -8.30 3.85
N TYR A 154 1.99 -7.01 3.55
CA TYR A 154 2.90 -6.38 2.58
C TYR A 154 4.26 -6.05 3.18
N GLY A 155 5.34 -6.47 2.50
CA GLY A 155 6.71 -6.32 2.96
C GLY A 155 7.19 -7.43 3.90
N ASP A 156 8.51 -7.59 3.97
CA ASP A 156 9.19 -8.69 4.66
C ASP A 156 9.47 -8.43 6.15
N ASP A 157 9.43 -7.17 6.59
CA ASP A 157 9.54 -6.81 8.00
C ASP A 157 8.27 -7.18 8.77
N TRP A 158 8.26 -8.40 9.32
CA TRP A 158 7.15 -8.96 10.09
C TRP A 158 6.80 -8.15 11.36
N ALA A 159 7.70 -7.31 11.85
CA ALA A 159 7.46 -6.46 13.00
C ALA A 159 6.70 -5.17 12.60
N ALA A 160 6.86 -4.74 11.36
CA ALA A 160 6.24 -3.52 10.83
C ALA A 160 4.97 -3.79 10.00
N ASN A 161 4.90 -4.92 9.28
CA ASN A 161 3.81 -5.24 8.36
C ASN A 161 2.52 -5.76 9.03
N GLY A 162 2.51 -5.86 10.37
CA GLY A 162 1.36 -6.33 11.14
C GLY A 162 1.25 -7.84 11.33
N LEU A 163 2.08 -8.65 10.68
CA LEU A 163 2.04 -10.12 10.76
C LEU A 163 2.13 -10.62 12.21
N ALA A 164 3.07 -10.09 12.99
CA ALA A 164 3.29 -10.50 14.38
C ALA A 164 2.06 -10.29 15.29
N ALA A 165 1.16 -9.37 14.94
CA ALA A 165 -0.06 -9.09 15.71
C ALA A 165 -1.14 -10.18 15.54
N TYR A 166 -1.09 -10.95 14.44
CA TYR A 166 -2.01 -12.06 14.17
C TYR A 166 -1.57 -13.38 14.81
N LEU A 167 -0.29 -13.52 15.15
CA LEU A 167 0.19 -14.71 15.84
C LEU A 167 -0.24 -14.73 17.30
N SER A 168 -0.64 -15.91 17.76
CA SER A 168 -0.91 -16.18 19.17
C SER A 168 0.34 -15.95 20.03
N GLU A 169 0.12 -15.66 21.32
CA GLU A 169 1.22 -15.49 22.29
C GLU A 169 2.10 -16.75 22.42
N GLU A 170 1.57 -17.93 22.11
CA GLU A 170 2.33 -19.19 22.12
C GLU A 170 3.29 -19.31 20.92
N VAL A 171 2.88 -18.84 19.74
CA VAL A 171 3.65 -18.97 18.50
C VAL A 171 4.61 -17.79 18.30
N ARG A 172 4.25 -16.59 18.77
CA ARG A 172 5.04 -15.36 18.58
C ARG A 172 6.52 -15.48 18.99
N PRO A 173 6.92 -16.20 20.07
CA PRO A 173 8.33 -16.42 20.40
C PRO A 173 9.13 -17.14 19.31
N LEU A 174 8.48 -17.95 18.46
CA LEU A 174 9.14 -18.64 17.35
C LEU A 174 9.58 -17.68 16.24
N LEU A 175 8.91 -16.53 16.04
CA LEU A 175 9.36 -15.52 15.09
C LEU A 175 10.74 -14.96 15.46
N GLN A 176 10.99 -14.76 16.76
CA GLN A 176 12.29 -14.27 17.24
C GLN A 176 13.42 -15.26 16.97
N ALA A 177 13.11 -16.56 16.87
CA ALA A 177 14.09 -17.59 16.53
C ALA A 177 14.40 -17.66 15.02
N LEU A 178 13.60 -17.00 14.18
CA LEU A 178 13.79 -16.92 12.73
C LEU A 178 14.57 -15.66 12.29
N ALA A 179 14.77 -14.69 13.19
CA ALA A 179 15.53 -13.46 12.98
C ALA A 179 17.03 -13.64 13.26
#